data_AF-A0A947W3Z3-F1
#
_entry.id   AF-A0A947W3Z3-F1
#
_cell.length_a   1.000
_cell.length_b   1.000
_cell.length_c   1.000
_cell.angle_alpha   90.00
_cell.angle_beta   90.00
_cell.angle_gamma   90.00
#
_symmetry.space_group_name_H-M   'P 1'
#
loop_
_entity.id
_entity.type
_entity.pdbx_description
1 polymer ?
#
loop_
_entity_poly.entity_id
_entity_poly.type
_entity_poly.pdbx_seq_one_letter_code
_entity_poly.pdbx_strand_id
1 'polypeptide(L)'
;MKKILAVLMMGLLILGVAGMADAALLGYVDSPSTNSTDWATAVTNSGGVINANVNFNSLSTGVLNGNFYQGTDGVTLTASGAFNGVAFGEGPAQGNVYSPILNSGEGLHSASNYLNGGSGEWQLTVSFDSVVSGFGLNTIDYFGASGGQESLTIEAFTGAGGTGTSLGSFSSFNQNYQMNHIYFMGLISDSNDIMSVVFTDFNGGTGDVIGVDDIVFATSSSSSPAPVPEPATMLLLGFGLVAIAGFRKRLQK
;
A
#
# COMPACT_ATOMS: atom_id res chain seq x y z
N MET A 1 -25.66 43.51 -17.94
CA MET A 1 -24.28 43.12 -18.30
C MET A 1 -23.43 42.68 -17.10
N LYS A 2 -23.24 43.48 -16.04
CA LYS A 2 -22.42 43.09 -14.87
C LYS A 2 -22.80 41.74 -14.24
N LYS A 3 -24.09 41.44 -14.11
CA LYS A 3 -24.59 40.16 -13.56
C LYS A 3 -24.23 38.93 -14.42
N ILE A 4 -24.23 39.06 -15.74
CA ILE A 4 -23.89 37.96 -16.66
C ILE A 4 -22.39 37.67 -16.62
N LEU A 5 -21.56 38.71 -16.56
CA LEU A 5 -20.10 38.56 -16.46
C LEU A 5 -19.67 37.89 -15.14
N ALA A 6 -20.34 38.23 -14.04
CA ALA A 6 -20.10 37.60 -12.73
C ALA A 6 -20.44 36.11 -12.74
N VAL A 7 -21.56 35.72 -13.36
CA VAL A 7 -21.96 34.30 -13.48
C VAL A 7 -20.97 33.52 -14.36
N LEU A 8 -20.48 34.12 -15.45
CA LEU A 8 -19.50 33.50 -16.34
C LEU A 8 -18.12 33.32 -15.69
N MET A 9 -17.65 34.32 -14.94
CA MET A 9 -16.41 34.20 -14.16
C MET A 9 -16.53 33.18 -13.05
N MET A 10 -17.68 33.10 -12.37
CA MET A 10 -17.91 32.11 -11.32
C MET A 10 -17.96 30.68 -11.88
N GLY A 11 -18.57 30.49 -13.06
CA GLY A 11 -18.53 29.20 -13.76
C GLY A 11 -17.12 28.76 -14.17
N LEU A 12 -16.31 29.68 -14.69
CA LEU A 12 -14.90 29.42 -15.04
C LEU A 12 -14.03 29.13 -13.79
N LEU A 13 -14.31 29.81 -12.67
CA LEU A 13 -13.60 29.55 -11.42
C LEU A 13 -13.93 28.15 -10.88
N ILE A 14 -15.21 27.74 -10.90
CA ILE A 14 -15.67 26.42 -10.45
C ILE A 14 -15.08 25.30 -11.32
N LEU A 15 -14.98 25.51 -12.64
CA LEU A 15 -14.32 24.56 -13.55
C LEU A 15 -12.80 24.49 -13.36
N GLY A 16 -12.17 25.56 -12.85
CA GLY A 16 -10.73 25.59 -12.58
C GLY A 16 -10.30 24.82 -11.33
N VAL A 17 -11.21 24.56 -10.38
CA VAL A 17 -10.91 23.83 -9.14
C VAL A 17 -11.21 22.33 -9.22
N ALA A 18 -11.84 21.86 -10.30
CA ALA A 18 -12.32 20.48 -10.44
C ALA A 18 -11.22 19.44 -10.80
N GLY A 19 -9.94 19.82 -10.77
CA GLY A 19 -8.84 19.04 -11.37
C GLY A 19 -7.84 18.41 -10.40
N MET A 20 -8.00 18.56 -9.09
CA MET A 20 -7.12 17.89 -8.13
C MET A 20 -7.91 16.75 -7.47
N ALA A 21 -8.02 15.63 -8.19
CA ALA A 21 -8.28 14.38 -7.50
C ALA A 21 -7.03 14.12 -6.65
N ASP A 22 -7.17 14.14 -5.33
CA ASP A 22 -6.11 13.66 -4.45
C ASP A 22 -5.79 12.21 -4.81
N ALA A 23 -4.51 11.89 -4.86
CA ALA A 23 -4.03 10.52 -5.04
C ALA A 23 -4.72 9.62 -4.00
N ALA A 24 -5.48 8.64 -4.47
CA ALA A 24 -6.16 7.70 -3.61
C ALA A 24 -5.22 6.53 -3.30
N LEU A 25 -4.82 6.43 -2.03
CA LEU A 25 -4.27 5.19 -1.48
C LEU A 25 -5.44 4.28 -1.07
N LEU A 26 -5.43 3.04 -1.55
CA LEU A 26 -6.43 2.02 -1.23
C LEU A 26 -5.79 0.92 -0.38
N GLY A 27 -6.44 0.56 0.74
CA GLY A 27 -5.98 -0.48 1.66
C GLY A 27 -6.74 -1.79 1.49
N TYR A 28 -6.03 -2.90 1.64
CA TYR A 28 -6.54 -4.27 1.59
C TYR A 28 -6.25 -4.96 2.91
N VAL A 29 -6.94 -4.49 3.95
CA VAL A 29 -6.77 -4.93 5.34
C VAL A 29 -8.06 -5.45 5.96
N ASP A 30 -9.23 -5.06 5.44
CA ASP A 30 -10.55 -5.26 6.08
C ASP A 30 -11.36 -6.46 5.59
N SER A 31 -10.90 -7.16 4.55
CA SER A 31 -11.55 -8.38 4.04
C SER A 31 -10.61 -9.59 4.13
N PRO A 32 -10.24 -10.08 5.32
CA PRO A 32 -9.08 -10.97 5.39
C PRO A 32 -9.24 -12.36 4.80
N SER A 33 -10.40 -12.75 4.25
CA SER A 33 -10.52 -13.96 3.43
C SER A 33 -10.25 -13.71 1.94
N THR A 34 -10.26 -12.44 1.50
CA THR A 34 -10.13 -12.04 0.08
C THR A 34 -9.12 -10.92 -0.16
N ASN A 35 -8.49 -10.32 0.87
CA ASN A 35 -7.57 -9.18 0.70
C ASN A 35 -6.54 -9.39 -0.43
N SER A 36 -5.78 -10.48 -0.42
CA SER A 36 -4.80 -10.81 -1.47
C SER A 36 -5.41 -10.97 -2.87
N THR A 37 -6.58 -11.61 -3.01
CA THR A 37 -7.25 -11.77 -4.30
C THR A 37 -7.85 -10.46 -4.80
N ASP A 38 -8.39 -9.65 -3.89
CA ASP A 38 -8.97 -8.35 -4.18
C ASP A 38 -7.86 -7.35 -4.56
N TRP A 39 -6.74 -7.38 -3.84
CA TRP A 39 -5.53 -6.62 -4.13
C TRP A 39 -4.97 -6.98 -5.50
N ALA A 40 -4.76 -8.27 -5.77
CA ALA A 40 -4.22 -8.74 -7.05
C ALA A 40 -5.15 -8.36 -8.22
N THR A 41 -6.46 -8.48 -8.02
CA THR A 41 -7.47 -8.07 -8.99
C THR A 41 -7.40 -6.57 -9.26
N ALA A 42 -7.29 -5.74 -8.22
CA ALA A 42 -7.20 -4.30 -8.36
C ALA A 42 -5.90 -3.85 -9.02
N VAL A 43 -4.76 -4.45 -8.66
CA VAL A 43 -3.49 -4.23 -9.36
C VAL A 43 -3.64 -4.51 -10.86
N THR A 44 -4.21 -5.66 -11.21
CA THR A 44 -4.38 -6.08 -12.60
C THR A 44 -5.33 -5.15 -13.36
N ASN A 45 -6.44 -4.73 -12.73
CA ASN A 45 -7.39 -3.79 -13.31
C ASN A 45 -6.78 -2.39 -13.56
N SER A 46 -5.82 -1.98 -12.72
CA SER A 46 -5.04 -0.76 -12.90
C SER A 46 -3.87 -0.93 -13.89
N GLY A 47 -3.73 -2.08 -14.54
CA GLY A 47 -2.65 -2.38 -15.48
C GLY A 47 -1.29 -2.60 -14.81
N GLY A 48 -1.25 -2.86 -13.51
CA GLY A 48 -0.02 -3.24 -12.81
C GLY A 48 0.39 -4.68 -13.12
N VAL A 49 1.68 -4.97 -12.97
CA VAL A 49 2.26 -6.32 -13.06
C VAL A 49 2.77 -6.70 -11.68
N ILE A 50 2.26 -7.81 -11.14
CA ILE A 50 2.64 -8.32 -9.81
C ILE A 50 3.99 -9.03 -9.91
N ASN A 51 4.93 -8.62 -9.06
CA ASN A 51 6.16 -9.32 -8.76
C ASN A 51 6.01 -10.02 -7.39
N ALA A 52 6.25 -11.33 -7.37
CA ALA A 52 6.20 -12.19 -6.18
C ALA A 52 7.56 -12.89 -5.91
N ASN A 53 8.66 -12.33 -6.40
CA ASN A 53 9.99 -12.91 -6.27
C ASN A 53 10.62 -12.67 -4.90
N VAL A 54 10.09 -11.73 -4.10
CA VAL A 54 10.56 -11.49 -2.72
C VAL A 54 10.00 -12.57 -1.81
N ASN A 55 10.51 -13.79 -2.01
CA ASN A 55 10.11 -14.99 -1.29
C ASN A 55 11.17 -15.39 -0.28
N PHE A 56 10.79 -15.64 0.97
CA PHE A 56 11.77 -15.80 2.05
C PHE A 56 12.42 -17.19 2.05
N ASN A 57 11.86 -18.15 1.33
CA ASN A 57 12.42 -19.50 1.13
C ASN A 57 13.85 -19.53 0.57
N SER A 58 14.29 -18.44 -0.07
CA SER A 58 15.64 -18.28 -0.58
C SER A 58 16.63 -17.66 0.42
N LEU A 59 16.16 -17.07 1.52
CA LEU A 59 16.99 -16.52 2.58
C LEU A 59 17.66 -17.63 3.39
N SER A 60 18.84 -17.35 3.94
CA SER A 60 19.43 -18.22 4.96
C SER A 60 18.78 -17.92 6.32
N THR A 61 18.58 -18.94 7.16
CA THR A 61 18.16 -18.73 8.55
C THR A 61 19.24 -17.98 9.34
N GLY A 62 18.83 -17.23 10.37
CA GLY A 62 19.71 -16.38 11.16
C GLY A 62 19.41 -14.89 10.98
N VAL A 63 20.42 -14.03 11.00
CA VAL A 63 20.21 -12.57 10.89
C VAL A 63 19.73 -12.21 9.48
N LEU A 64 18.72 -11.35 9.38
CA LEU A 64 18.21 -10.83 8.11
C LEU A 64 19.33 -10.15 7.29
N ASN A 65 19.59 -10.66 6.08
CA ASN A 65 20.35 -9.94 5.07
C ASN A 65 19.42 -9.00 4.30
N GLY A 66 19.32 -7.75 4.75
CA GLY A 66 18.40 -6.76 4.19
C GLY A 66 18.58 -6.46 2.70
N ASN A 67 19.78 -6.68 2.15
CA ASN A 67 20.11 -6.39 0.75
C ASN A 67 19.97 -7.61 -0.18
N PHE A 68 19.45 -8.74 0.32
CA PHE A 68 19.40 -9.99 -0.44
C PHE A 68 18.67 -9.84 -1.79
N TYR A 69 17.55 -9.10 -1.82
CA TYR A 69 16.74 -8.87 -3.03
C TYR A 69 17.12 -7.61 -3.82
N GLN A 70 18.12 -6.84 -3.35
CA GLN A 70 18.45 -5.55 -3.97
C GLN A 70 18.93 -5.75 -5.42
N GLY A 71 19.75 -6.77 -5.66
CA GLY A 71 20.31 -7.04 -6.99
C GLY A 71 19.32 -7.69 -7.98
N THR A 72 18.27 -8.35 -7.49
CA THR A 72 17.32 -9.09 -8.34
C THR A 72 16.03 -8.32 -8.58
N ASP A 73 15.49 -7.70 -7.54
CA ASP A 73 14.15 -7.10 -7.55
C ASP A 73 14.17 -5.62 -7.16
N GLY A 74 15.34 -5.06 -6.85
CA GLY A 74 15.48 -3.68 -6.40
C GLY A 74 14.82 -3.44 -5.04
N VAL A 75 14.75 -4.47 -4.20
CA VAL A 75 14.10 -4.41 -2.88
C VAL A 75 15.14 -4.48 -1.76
N THR A 76 15.05 -3.54 -0.83
CA THR A 76 15.84 -3.55 0.41
C THR A 76 14.91 -3.68 1.62
N LEU A 77 15.21 -4.64 2.50
CA LEU A 77 14.49 -4.88 3.74
C LEU A 77 15.32 -4.32 4.91
N THR A 78 14.77 -3.35 5.64
CA THR A 78 15.38 -2.84 6.87
C THR A 78 14.45 -3.14 8.02
N ALA A 79 14.94 -3.89 9.01
CA ALA A 79 14.14 -4.20 10.19
C ALA A 79 14.77 -3.64 11.47
N SER A 80 13.92 -3.32 12.44
CA SER A 80 14.31 -2.83 13.75
C SER A 80 13.45 -3.46 14.85
N GLY A 81 13.92 -3.35 16.10
CA GLY A 81 13.28 -4.02 17.23
C GLY A 81 13.49 -5.53 17.17
N ALA A 82 12.44 -6.29 17.47
CA ALA A 82 12.50 -7.75 17.55
C ALA A 82 12.43 -8.48 16.18
N PHE A 83 12.25 -7.74 15.08
CA PHE A 83 11.99 -8.25 13.73
C PHE A 83 13.25 -8.51 12.88
N ASN A 84 14.31 -9.11 13.43
CA ASN A 84 15.63 -9.14 12.78
C ASN A 84 16.17 -10.55 12.41
N GLY A 85 15.36 -11.59 12.61
CA GLY A 85 15.77 -12.99 12.42
C GLY A 85 14.92 -13.74 11.41
N VAL A 86 15.56 -14.36 10.42
CA VAL A 86 14.94 -15.35 9.53
C VAL A 86 14.92 -16.71 10.25
N ALA A 87 13.74 -17.29 10.39
CA ALA A 87 13.51 -18.61 10.96
C ALA A 87 12.95 -19.55 9.88
N PHE A 88 13.09 -20.86 10.09
CA PHE A 88 12.44 -21.89 9.27
C PHE A 88 11.46 -22.67 10.13
N GLY A 89 10.22 -22.83 9.67
CA GLY A 89 9.20 -23.59 10.37
C GLY A 89 7.79 -23.26 9.89
N GLU A 90 6.81 -23.78 10.61
CA GLU A 90 5.36 -23.61 10.34
C GLU A 90 4.77 -22.34 11.01
N GLY A 91 5.63 -21.44 11.47
CA GLY A 91 5.29 -20.18 12.14
C GLY A 91 5.98 -20.00 13.50
N PRO A 92 5.83 -18.84 14.15
CA PRO A 92 6.50 -18.50 15.40
C PRO A 92 5.92 -19.15 16.67
N ALA A 93 4.62 -19.48 16.78
CA ALA A 93 4.08 -20.07 18.00
C ALA A 93 2.76 -20.85 17.81
N GLN A 94 2.86 -22.18 17.90
CA GLN A 94 1.93 -23.06 18.63
C GLN A 94 0.45 -22.61 18.71
N GLY A 95 -0.30 -22.90 17.65
CA GLY A 95 -1.66 -22.40 17.46
C GLY A 95 -2.63 -22.49 18.65
N ASN A 96 -3.69 -21.69 18.52
CA ASN A 96 -4.66 -21.32 19.53
C ASN A 96 -4.95 -22.37 20.62
N VAL A 97 -4.50 -22.09 21.85
CA VAL A 97 -4.82 -22.89 23.04
C VAL A 97 -6.13 -22.47 23.72
N TYR A 98 -6.84 -21.44 23.23
CA TYR A 98 -8.09 -20.95 23.82
C TYR A 98 -9.31 -21.77 23.38
N SER A 99 -10.28 -21.91 24.29
CA SER A 99 -11.59 -22.52 24.04
C SER A 99 -12.72 -21.60 24.54
N PRO A 100 -13.70 -21.22 23.68
CA PRO A 100 -13.76 -21.51 22.26
C PRO A 100 -12.63 -20.81 21.48
N ILE A 101 -12.19 -21.41 20.37
CA ILE A 101 -11.26 -20.76 19.44
C ILE A 101 -11.89 -19.42 19.04
N LEU A 102 -11.28 -18.32 19.48
CA LEU A 102 -11.81 -16.97 19.24
C LEU A 102 -11.52 -16.51 17.81
N ASN A 103 -10.44 -17.02 17.21
CA ASN A 103 -10.00 -16.70 15.86
C ASN A 103 -9.65 -17.99 15.11
N SER A 104 -10.50 -18.42 14.19
CA SER A 104 -10.33 -19.67 13.43
C SER A 104 -9.16 -19.67 12.44
N GLY A 105 -8.45 -18.54 12.34
CA GLY A 105 -7.36 -18.39 11.39
C GLY A 105 -5.97 -18.41 12.03
N GLU A 106 -5.87 -18.51 13.35
CA GLU A 106 -4.60 -18.83 14.00
C GLU A 106 -4.27 -20.30 13.74
N GLY A 107 -3.02 -20.59 13.36
CA GLY A 107 -2.60 -21.94 13.07
C GLY A 107 -1.33 -22.05 12.26
N LEU A 108 -0.92 -23.30 12.07
CA LEU A 108 0.31 -23.64 11.36
C LEU A 108 0.11 -23.42 9.86
N HIS A 109 1.10 -22.78 9.23
CA HIS A 109 1.22 -22.76 7.77
C HIS A 109 2.23 -23.82 7.32
N SER A 110 2.27 -24.10 6.02
CA SER A 110 3.31 -24.97 5.44
C SER A 110 4.70 -24.44 5.79
N ALA A 111 5.59 -25.31 6.25
CA ALA A 111 6.93 -24.90 6.67
C ALA A 111 7.66 -24.11 5.57
N SER A 112 8.06 -22.88 5.88
CA SER A 112 8.80 -21.97 5.01
C SER A 112 9.85 -21.23 5.85
N ASN A 113 10.74 -20.51 5.16
CA ASN A 113 11.48 -19.47 5.84
C ASN A 113 10.60 -18.24 6.01
N TYR A 114 10.62 -17.61 7.17
CA TYR A 114 9.88 -16.39 7.45
C TYR A 114 10.72 -15.43 8.29
N LEU A 115 10.36 -14.14 8.31
CA LEU A 115 10.97 -13.15 9.18
C LEU A 115 10.21 -13.15 10.51
N ASN A 116 10.89 -13.53 11.58
CA ASN A 116 10.33 -13.66 12.92
C ASN A 116 10.31 -12.30 13.62
N GLY A 117 9.16 -11.90 14.14
CA GLY A 117 8.96 -10.62 14.78
C GLY A 117 9.27 -10.52 16.26
N GLY A 118 9.42 -11.64 16.96
CA GLY A 118 9.48 -11.64 18.43
C GLY A 118 8.21 -11.03 19.06
N SER A 119 8.22 -10.83 20.37
CA SER A 119 7.07 -10.36 21.16
C SER A 119 7.16 -8.89 21.60
N GLY A 120 8.03 -8.10 20.97
CA GLY A 120 8.26 -6.69 21.31
C GLY A 120 7.78 -5.75 20.20
N GLU A 121 7.96 -4.44 20.41
CA GLU A 121 7.78 -3.46 19.33
C GLU A 121 8.80 -3.70 18.21
N TRP A 122 8.33 -3.60 16.98
CA TRP A 122 9.18 -3.74 15.81
C TRP A 122 8.65 -3.02 14.59
N GLN A 123 9.55 -2.85 13.62
CA GLN A 123 9.26 -2.27 12.32
C GLN A 123 10.03 -3.00 11.23
N LEU A 124 9.35 -3.31 10.13
CA LEU A 124 9.91 -3.70 8.85
C LEU A 124 9.67 -2.59 7.83
N THR A 125 10.74 -2.04 7.29
CA THR A 125 10.71 -1.09 6.18
C THR A 125 11.15 -1.77 4.90
N VAL A 126 10.26 -1.80 3.91
CA VAL A 126 10.52 -2.30 2.56
C VAL A 126 10.73 -1.11 1.64
N SER A 127 11.92 -1.00 1.04
CA SER A 127 12.25 0.09 0.11
C SER A 127 12.48 -0.45 -1.30
N PHE A 128 12.07 0.34 -2.29
CA PHE A 128 12.19 0.00 -3.71
C PHE A 128 13.18 0.94 -4.41
N ASP A 129 13.97 0.41 -5.34
CA ASP A 129 14.86 1.20 -6.21
C ASP A 129 14.08 2.01 -7.26
N SER A 130 12.84 1.62 -7.54
CA SER A 130 11.91 2.28 -8.45
C SER A 130 10.51 2.35 -7.84
N VAL A 131 9.73 3.36 -8.21
CA VAL A 131 8.35 3.50 -7.75
C VAL A 131 7.51 2.25 -8.07
N VAL A 132 6.65 1.87 -7.12
CA VAL A 132 5.69 0.76 -7.26
C VAL A 132 4.26 1.29 -7.17
N SER A 133 3.33 0.60 -7.80
CA SER A 133 1.89 0.91 -7.80
C SER A 133 1.14 0.21 -6.67
N GLY A 134 1.71 -0.84 -6.10
CA GLY A 134 1.09 -1.56 -4.99
C GLY A 134 2.10 -2.43 -4.25
N PHE A 135 1.73 -2.78 -3.03
CA PHE A 135 2.52 -3.60 -2.12
C PHE A 135 1.59 -4.48 -1.29
N GLY A 136 2.06 -5.67 -0.94
CA GLY A 136 1.42 -6.53 0.04
C GLY A 136 2.40 -7.50 0.68
N LEU A 137 2.04 -8.01 1.84
CA LEU A 137 2.81 -8.99 2.58
C LEU A 137 1.88 -9.99 3.27
N ASN A 138 2.41 -11.17 3.56
CA ASN A 138 1.73 -12.20 4.34
C ASN A 138 2.23 -12.13 5.79
N THR A 139 1.29 -12.15 6.73
CA THR A 139 1.57 -12.28 8.16
C THR A 139 1.14 -13.64 8.66
N ILE A 140 1.95 -14.19 9.55
CA ILE A 140 1.77 -15.49 10.18
C ILE A 140 1.47 -15.24 11.65
N ASP A 141 0.55 -16.01 12.22
CA ASP A 141 0.27 -16.02 13.66
C ASP A 141 -0.26 -14.68 14.21
N TYR A 142 -0.96 -13.90 13.39
CA TYR A 142 -1.48 -12.61 13.83
C TYR A 142 -2.76 -12.75 14.67
N PHE A 143 -2.60 -12.84 15.98
CA PHE A 143 -3.72 -12.87 16.92
C PHE A 143 -4.17 -11.46 17.34
N GLY A 144 -5.43 -11.11 17.05
CA GLY A 144 -6.07 -9.94 17.65
C GLY A 144 -6.46 -10.25 19.11
N ALA A 145 -5.73 -9.68 20.07
CA ALA A 145 -6.08 -9.80 21.48
C ALA A 145 -7.51 -9.27 21.73
N SER A 146 -8.28 -10.04 22.52
CA SER A 146 -9.63 -9.67 22.95
C SER A 146 -9.62 -8.30 23.62
N GLY A 147 -10.07 -7.26 22.90
CA GLY A 147 -9.89 -5.87 23.31
C GLY A 147 -9.90 -4.86 22.17
N GLY A 148 -9.74 -5.32 20.92
CA GLY A 148 -9.94 -4.50 19.72
C GLY A 148 -8.76 -3.58 19.38
N GLN A 149 -7.56 -3.88 19.87
CA GLN A 149 -6.38 -3.12 19.48
C GLN A 149 -5.82 -3.64 18.15
N GLU A 150 -6.11 -2.89 17.09
CA GLU A 150 -5.46 -3.05 15.80
C GLU A 150 -3.97 -2.72 15.98
N SER A 151 -3.14 -3.74 15.94
CA SER A 151 -1.75 -3.61 16.41
C SER A 151 -0.76 -3.45 15.27
N LEU A 152 -1.11 -3.99 14.11
CA LEU A 152 -0.30 -3.92 12.91
C LEU A 152 -0.74 -2.76 12.03
N THR A 153 0.21 -1.97 11.58
CA THR A 153 -0.02 -0.89 10.63
C THR A 153 0.85 -1.04 9.40
N ILE A 154 0.31 -0.66 8.25
CA ILE A 154 1.01 -0.58 6.97
C ILE A 154 0.88 0.84 6.44
N GLU A 155 2.01 1.51 6.21
CA GLU A 155 2.06 2.90 5.75
C GLU A 155 2.97 3.04 4.54
N ALA A 156 2.51 3.74 3.50
CA ALA A 156 3.27 3.96 2.28
C ALA A 156 3.87 5.37 2.21
N PHE A 157 5.05 5.48 1.60
CA PHE A 157 5.80 6.72 1.50
C PHE A 157 6.36 6.96 0.08
N THR A 158 6.49 8.23 -0.29
CA THR A 158 7.07 8.65 -1.58
C THR A 158 8.60 8.63 -1.63
N GLY A 159 9.29 8.49 -0.49
CA GLY A 159 10.73 8.30 -0.41
C GLY A 159 11.11 6.88 0.02
N ALA A 160 12.37 6.51 -0.18
CA ALA A 160 12.91 5.24 0.32
C ALA A 160 13.09 5.29 1.85
N GLY A 161 13.15 4.12 2.49
CA GLY A 161 13.46 4.00 3.92
C GLY A 161 12.42 4.62 4.87
N GLY A 162 11.15 4.69 4.47
CA GLY A 162 10.10 5.35 5.25
C GLY A 162 10.23 6.87 5.30
N THR A 163 10.85 7.49 4.29
CA THR A 163 11.04 8.95 4.22
C THR A 163 10.14 9.58 3.16
N GLY A 164 10.06 10.91 3.11
CA GLY A 164 9.23 11.64 2.14
C GLY A 164 7.83 11.94 2.66
N THR A 165 6.86 12.03 1.76
CA THR A 165 5.46 12.29 2.11
C THR A 165 4.76 10.96 2.37
N SER A 166 4.02 10.86 3.47
CA SER A 166 3.11 9.73 3.72
C SER A 166 1.96 9.79 2.72
N LEU A 167 1.70 8.66 2.07
CA LEU A 167 0.57 8.46 1.16
C LEU A 167 -0.70 8.02 1.91
N GLY A 168 -0.55 7.65 3.19
CA GLY A 168 -1.60 7.10 4.02
C GLY A 168 -1.19 5.80 4.71
N SER A 169 -1.93 5.45 5.75
CA SER A 169 -1.73 4.25 6.55
C SER A 169 -3.03 3.50 6.76
N PHE A 170 -2.90 2.18 6.93
CA PHE A 170 -4.01 1.29 7.27
C PHE A 170 -3.62 0.42 8.45
N SER A 171 -4.59 0.13 9.30
CA SER A 171 -4.43 -0.79 10.41
C SER A 171 -5.01 -2.14 10.05
N SER A 172 -4.42 -3.20 10.58
CA SER A 172 -4.96 -4.55 10.44
C SER A 172 -6.34 -4.68 11.06
N PHE A 173 -7.19 -5.52 10.49
CA PHE A 173 -8.45 -5.89 11.12
C PHE A 173 -8.22 -6.92 12.24
N ASN A 174 -8.98 -6.84 13.33
CA ASN A 174 -8.76 -7.60 14.58
C ASN A 174 -9.04 -9.10 14.49
N GLN A 175 -9.53 -9.59 13.36
CA GLN A 175 -9.98 -10.96 13.17
C GLN A 175 -9.81 -11.26 11.68
N ASN A 176 -9.53 -12.52 11.35
CA ASN A 176 -9.60 -13.10 10.01
C ASN A 176 -8.22 -13.31 9.34
N TYR A 177 -8.11 -14.50 8.75
CA TYR A 177 -6.95 -15.01 8.07
C TYR A 177 -7.43 -15.64 6.76
N GLN A 178 -6.57 -15.60 5.76
CA GLN A 178 -6.74 -16.28 4.49
C GLN A 178 -6.50 -17.80 4.63
N MET A 179 -6.66 -18.50 3.51
CA MET A 179 -6.31 -19.91 3.38
C MET A 179 -4.93 -20.20 4.02
N ASN A 180 -4.87 -21.24 4.85
CA ASN A 180 -3.66 -21.71 5.56
C ASN A 180 -3.15 -20.80 6.69
N HIS A 181 -4.02 -20.09 7.40
CA HIS A 181 -3.67 -19.36 8.63
C HIS A 181 -2.71 -18.18 8.40
N ILE A 182 -2.80 -17.56 7.22
CA ILE A 182 -1.97 -16.41 6.81
C ILE A 182 -2.87 -15.19 6.66
N TYR A 183 -2.51 -14.06 7.25
CA TYR A 183 -3.22 -12.79 7.05
C TYR A 183 -2.48 -11.89 6.06
N PHE A 184 -3.15 -11.49 4.98
CA PHE A 184 -2.58 -10.58 3.98
C PHE A 184 -2.96 -9.13 4.29
N MET A 185 -1.95 -8.26 4.30
CA MET A 185 -2.10 -6.81 4.31
C MET A 185 -1.50 -6.23 3.04
N GLY A 186 -2.24 -5.37 2.35
CA GLY A 186 -1.74 -4.70 1.15
C GLY A 186 -2.29 -3.31 0.95
N LEU A 187 -1.67 -2.58 0.04
CA LEU A 187 -2.06 -1.25 -0.40
C LEU A 187 -1.77 -1.04 -1.90
N ILE A 188 -2.49 -0.10 -2.51
CA ILE A 188 -2.31 0.35 -3.90
C ILE A 188 -2.35 1.87 -3.93
N SER A 189 -1.42 2.49 -4.67
CA SER A 189 -1.45 3.91 -5.01
C SER A 189 -1.90 4.08 -6.46
N ASP A 190 -2.96 4.86 -6.69
CA ASP A 190 -3.39 5.23 -8.04
C ASP A 190 -2.36 6.10 -8.79
N SER A 191 -1.48 6.76 -8.04
CA SER A 191 -0.46 7.68 -8.54
C SER A 191 0.88 7.01 -8.82
N ASN A 192 1.02 5.73 -8.47
CA ASN A 192 2.22 4.92 -8.72
C ASN A 192 3.50 5.56 -8.17
N ASP A 193 3.44 6.01 -6.92
CA ASP A 193 4.46 6.83 -6.28
C ASP A 193 4.99 6.24 -4.96
N ILE A 194 4.73 4.95 -4.71
CA ILE A 194 5.23 4.26 -3.52
C ILE A 194 6.72 3.95 -3.74
N MET A 195 7.59 4.49 -2.88
CA MET A 195 9.03 4.18 -2.84
C MET A 195 9.44 3.39 -1.61
N SER A 196 8.63 3.41 -0.56
CA SER A 196 8.77 2.48 0.55
C SER A 196 7.45 2.23 1.26
N VAL A 197 7.39 1.11 1.96
CA VAL A 197 6.31 0.76 2.88
C VAL A 197 6.90 0.43 4.23
N VAL A 198 6.28 0.94 5.28
CA VAL A 198 6.63 0.68 6.67
C VAL A 198 5.53 -0.16 7.29
N PHE A 199 5.91 -1.35 7.75
CA PHE A 199 5.06 -2.28 8.46
C PHE A 199 5.48 -2.34 9.92
N THR A 200 4.57 -2.05 10.84
CA THR A 200 4.91 -1.83 12.26
C THR A 200 3.94 -2.54 13.19
N ASP A 201 4.44 -3.10 14.28
CA ASP A 201 3.67 -3.41 15.48
C ASP A 201 3.95 -2.36 16.56
N PHE A 202 3.00 -1.44 16.73
CA PHE A 202 3.17 -0.33 17.66
C PHE A 202 3.00 -0.78 19.11
N ASN A 203 4.00 -0.48 19.95
CA ASN A 203 4.03 -0.81 21.38
C ASN A 203 3.94 -2.31 21.71
N GLY A 204 4.22 -3.19 20.74
CA GLY A 204 3.99 -4.63 20.90
C GLY A 204 2.52 -4.95 21.14
N GLY A 205 1.62 -4.21 20.47
CA GLY A 205 0.18 -4.31 20.65
C GLY A 205 -0.35 -5.69 20.33
N THR A 206 0.34 -6.44 19.46
CA THR A 206 -0.02 -7.83 19.15
C THR A 206 0.01 -8.70 20.40
N GLY A 207 0.92 -8.42 21.34
CA GLY A 207 1.14 -9.23 22.53
C GLY A 207 1.59 -10.66 22.23
N ASP A 208 2.01 -10.94 21.00
CA ASP A 208 2.33 -12.26 20.48
C ASP A 208 3.59 -12.22 19.60
N VAL A 209 4.12 -13.40 19.27
CA VAL A 209 5.21 -13.55 18.31
C VAL A 209 4.60 -13.79 16.94
N ILE A 210 4.70 -12.81 16.04
CA ILE A 210 4.21 -12.96 14.66
C ILE A 210 5.36 -13.22 13.67
N GLY A 211 5.00 -13.71 12.49
CA GLY A 211 5.91 -13.84 11.35
C GLY A 211 5.47 -12.98 10.17
N VAL A 212 6.40 -12.57 9.32
CA VAL A 212 6.09 -12.14 7.94
C VAL A 212 6.71 -13.12 6.98
N ASP A 213 5.93 -13.55 6.01
CA ASP A 213 6.38 -14.33 4.87
C ASP A 213 6.04 -13.58 3.58
N ASP A 214 6.72 -13.94 2.48
CA ASP A 214 6.52 -13.52 1.10
C ASP A 214 5.95 -12.10 0.89
N ILE A 215 6.78 -11.22 0.32
CA ILE A 215 6.37 -9.89 -0.10
C ILE A 215 5.98 -9.91 -1.58
N VAL A 216 4.87 -9.27 -1.90
CA VAL A 216 4.46 -8.99 -3.28
C VAL A 216 4.43 -7.49 -3.51
N PHE A 217 4.79 -7.07 -4.72
CA PHE A 217 4.65 -5.68 -5.12
C PHE A 217 4.24 -5.59 -6.58
N ALA A 218 3.75 -4.44 -6.99
CA ALA A 218 3.28 -4.23 -8.35
C ALA A 218 4.01 -3.07 -8.98
N THR A 219 4.53 -3.25 -10.18
CA THR A 219 5.04 -2.15 -11.01
C THR A 219 4.01 -1.79 -12.05
N SER A 220 3.83 -0.51 -12.35
CA SER A 220 3.01 -0.10 -13.50
C SER A 220 3.65 -0.63 -14.78
N SER A 221 2.86 -1.28 -15.64
CA SER A 221 3.33 -1.67 -16.97
C SER A 221 3.55 -0.42 -17.83
N SER A 222 4.74 0.20 -17.68
CA SER A 222 5.29 1.25 -18.54
C SER A 222 4.29 2.34 -18.97
N SER A 223 4.30 3.47 -18.26
CA SER A 223 3.78 4.78 -18.68
C SER A 223 2.54 4.70 -19.57
N SER A 224 1.34 4.65 -18.97
CA SER A 224 0.18 5.21 -19.67
C SER A 224 0.62 6.59 -20.17
N PRO A 225 0.61 6.85 -21.49
CA PRO A 225 1.14 8.09 -22.03
C PRO A 225 0.47 9.24 -21.27
N ALA A 226 1.29 10.17 -20.75
CA ALA A 226 0.80 11.28 -19.95
C ALA A 226 -0.49 11.80 -20.59
N PRO A 227 -1.61 11.88 -19.85
CA PRO A 227 -2.92 12.08 -20.44
C PRO A 227 -2.86 13.27 -21.39
N VAL A 228 -2.91 12.97 -22.69
CA VAL A 228 -2.82 14.00 -23.72
C VAL A 228 -4.09 14.81 -23.57
N PRO A 229 -4.02 16.15 -23.36
CA PRO A 229 -5.20 16.96 -23.20
C PRO A 229 -6.17 16.66 -24.35
N GLU A 230 -7.37 16.20 -23.99
CA GLU A 230 -8.34 15.79 -24.99
C GLU A 230 -8.57 16.94 -25.98
N PRO A 231 -8.76 16.65 -27.28
CA PRO A 231 -9.00 17.70 -28.28
C PRO A 231 -10.14 18.65 -27.88
N ALA A 232 -11.13 18.14 -27.14
CA ALA A 232 -12.24 18.91 -26.61
C ALA A 232 -11.80 19.95 -25.55
N THR A 233 -10.89 19.60 -24.65
CA THR A 233 -10.36 20.51 -23.62
C THR A 233 -9.53 21.63 -24.25
N MET A 234 -8.68 21.28 -25.21
CA MET A 234 -7.90 22.26 -25.97
C MET A 234 -8.79 23.19 -26.79
N LEU A 235 -9.82 22.64 -27.42
CA LEU A 235 -10.81 23.39 -28.19
C LEU A 235 -11.65 24.31 -27.30
N LEU A 236 -12.09 23.83 -26.13
CA LEU A 236 -12.84 24.62 -25.15
C LEU A 236 -11.99 25.77 -24.60
N LEU A 237 -10.72 25.51 -24.27
CA LEU A 237 -9.78 26.54 -23.85
C LEU A 237 -9.59 27.57 -24.97
N GLY A 238 -9.41 27.11 -26.21
CA GLY A 238 -9.32 27.96 -27.39
C GLY A 238 -10.55 28.86 -27.57
N PHE A 239 -11.76 28.28 -27.50
CA PHE A 239 -13.00 29.05 -27.58
C PHE A 239 -13.18 30.02 -26.41
N GLY A 240 -12.78 29.62 -25.20
CA GLY A 240 -12.77 30.48 -24.02
C GLY A 240 -11.90 31.73 -24.23
N LEU A 241 -10.69 31.55 -24.77
CA LEU A 241 -9.78 32.65 -25.08
C LEU A 241 -10.33 33.58 -26.17
N VAL A 242 -10.91 33.03 -27.24
CA VAL A 242 -11.54 33.81 -28.31
C VAL A 242 -12.73 34.63 -27.77
N ALA A 243 -13.57 34.03 -26.92
CA ALA A 243 -14.69 34.71 -26.30
C ALA A 243 -14.23 35.89 -25.42
N ILE A 244 -13.19 35.69 -24.61
CA ILE A 244 -12.59 36.74 -23.77
C ILE A 244 -12.02 37.88 -24.63
N ALA A 245 -11.28 37.56 -25.69
CA ALA A 245 -10.72 38.55 -26.60
C ALA A 245 -11.81 39.37 -27.32
N GLY A 246 -12.88 38.70 -27.77
CA GLY A 246 -14.04 39.35 -28.37
C GLY A 246 -14.76 40.29 -27.39
N PHE A 247 -14.89 39.88 -26.12
CA PHE A 247 -15.54 40.69 -25.09
C PHE A 247 -14.75 41.95 -24.75
N ARG A 248 -13.42 41.87 -24.69
CA ARG A 248 -12.53 43.02 -24.43
C ARG A 248 -12.68 44.12 -25.49
N LYS A 249 -12.78 43.74 -26.78
CA LYS A 249 -12.92 44.70 -27.89
C LYS A 249 -14.23 45.48 -27.83
N ARG A 250 -15.28 44.89 -27.27
CA ARG A 250 -16.59 45.54 -27.10
C ARG A 250 -16.62 46.53 -25.93
N LEU A 251 -15.81 46.30 -24.89
CA LEU A 251 -15.72 47.20 -23.73
C LEU A 251 -14.87 48.45 -23.99
N GLN A 252 -14.06 48.45 -25.06
CA GLN A 252 -13.24 49.61 -25.46
C GLN A 252 -13.94 50.55 -26.46
N LYS A 253 -15.17 50.22 -26.88
CA LYS A 253 -16.05 51.09 -27.67
C LYS A 253 -17.13 51.66 -26.78
#